data_AF-A0A838AGB7-F1
#
_entry.id   AF-A0A838AGB7-F1
#
_cell.length_a   1.000
_cell.length_b   1.000
_cell.length_c   1.000
_cell.angle_alpha   90.00
_cell.angle_beta   90.00
_cell.angle_gamma   90.00
#
_symmetry.space_group_name_H-M   'P 1'
#
loop_
_entity.id
_entity.type
_entity.pdbx_description
1 polymer ?
#
loop_
_entity_poly.entity_id
_entity_poly.type
_entity_poly.pdbx_seq_one_letter_code
_entity_poly.pdbx_strand_id
1 'polypeptide(L)' 'MIARDRELLAHLSRVNTRMGTATIELMNQLEDGMLPAESLRRLGAHLGALAEALTARAEELDGAARDHSPTAVDGS' A
#
# COMPACT_ATOMS: atom_id res chain seq x y z
N MET A 1 -7.80 -15.54 -6.46
CA MET A 1 -6.79 -14.46 -6.34
C MET A 1 -6.17 -14.26 -7.71
N ILE A 2 -6.49 -13.15 -8.36
CA ILE A 2 -5.99 -12.85 -9.71
C ILE A 2 -4.51 -12.46 -9.66
N ALA A 3 -3.82 -12.46 -10.81
CA ALA A 3 -2.37 -12.15 -10.88
C ALA A 3 -2.00 -10.82 -10.19
N ARG A 4 -2.83 -9.79 -10.37
CA ARG A 4 -2.66 -8.46 -9.77
C ARG A 4 -2.68 -8.48 -8.23
N ASP A 5 -3.56 -9.26 -7.61
CA ASP A 5 -3.62 -9.37 -6.14
C ASP A 5 -2.33 -10.03 -5.59
N ARG A 6 -1.80 -11.02 -6.32
CA ARG A 6 -0.53 -11.69 -5.96
C ARG A 6 0.64 -10.71 -6.02
N GLU A 7 0.68 -9.87 -7.05
CA GLU A 7 1.72 -8.84 -7.20
C GLU A 7 1.65 -7.79 -6.09
N LEU A 8 0.43 -7.36 -5.73
CA LEU A 8 0.20 -6.41 -4.65
C LEU A 8 0.66 -6.97 -3.29
N LEU A 9 0.29 -8.23 -2.99
CA LEU A 9 0.74 -8.92 -1.78
C LEU A 9 2.26 -9.17 -1.77
N ALA A 10 2.85 -9.50 -2.92
CA ALA A 10 4.30 -9.63 -3.05
C ALA A 10 5.01 -8.29 -2.82
N HIS A 11 4.45 -7.18 -3.31
CA HIS A 11 4.97 -5.84 -3.05
C HIS A 11 4.89 -5.50 -1.55
N LEU A 12 3.72 -5.72 -0.93
CA LEU A 12 3.51 -5.51 0.51
C LEU A 12 4.50 -6.33 1.34
N SER A 13 4.68 -7.62 1.00
CA SER A 13 5.65 -8.50 1.67
C SER A 13 7.08 -7.97 1.56
N ARG A 14 7.51 -7.53 0.37
CA ARG A 14 8.84 -6.93 0.17
C ARG A 14 9.05 -5.68 1.01
N VAL A 15 8.06 -4.79 1.08
CA VAL A 15 8.12 -3.60 1.93
C VAL A 15 8.23 -4.02 3.39
N ASN A 16 7.32 -4.87 3.88
CA ASN A 16 7.30 -5.34 5.26
C ASN A 16 8.64 -5.96 5.70
N THR A 17 9.24 -6.81 4.86
CA THR A 17 10.55 -7.43 5.16
C THR A 17 11.69 -6.41 5.24
N ARG A 18 11.61 -5.28 4.52
CA ARG A 18 12.67 -4.26 4.48
C ARG A 18 12.47 -3.14 5.50
N MET A 19 11.27 -3.00 6.09
CA MET A 19 10.97 -1.91 7.02
C MET A 19 11.89 -1.89 8.24
N GLY A 20 12.20 -3.04 8.82
CA GLY A 20 13.11 -3.11 9.97
C GLY A 20 14.51 -2.57 9.65
N THR A 21 15.06 -2.96 8.50
CA THR A 21 16.35 -2.46 8.01
C THR A 21 16.30 -0.96 7.74
N ALA A 22 15.26 -0.46 7.07
CA ALA A 22 15.10 0.96 6.80
C ALA A 22 15.02 1.81 8.08
N THR A 23 14.34 1.31 9.13
CA THR A 23 14.29 1.97 10.44
C THR A 23 15.68 2.04 11.09
N ILE A 24 16.45 0.95 11.06
CA ILE A 24 17.82 0.92 11.59
C ILE A 24 18.72 1.90 10.82
N GLU A 25 18.62 1.91 9.49
CA GLU A 25 19.37 2.85 8.65
C GLU A 25 19.06 4.31 8.99
N LEU A 26 17.79 4.65 9.21
CA LEU A 26 17.38 5.99 9.65
C LEU A 26 17.95 6.35 11.02
N MET A 27 17.94 5.41 11.96
CA MET A 27 18.55 5.62 13.29
C MET A 27 20.06 5.84 13.21
N ASN A 28 20.75 5.12 12.32
CA ASN A 28 22.19 5.29 12.11
C ASN A 28 22.56 6.62 11.42
N GLN A 29 21.59 7.30 10.82
CA GLN A 29 21.76 8.62 10.18
C GLN A 29 21.33 9.78 11.09
N LEU A 30 21.05 9.52 12.38
CA LEU A 30 20.74 10.58 13.33
C LEU A 30 21.93 11.54 13.44
N GLU A 31 21.68 12.83 13.20
CA GLU A 31 22.62 13.92 13.42
C GLU A 31 22.01 14.86 14.46
N ASP A 32 22.70 15.06 15.58
CA ASP A 32 22.21 15.86 16.73
C ASP A 32 20.82 15.45 17.23
N GLY A 33 20.48 14.16 17.12
CA GLY A 33 19.17 13.62 17.50
C GLY A 33 18.05 13.88 16.49
N MET A 34 18.37 14.47 15.34
CA MET A 34 17.42 14.76 14.27
C MET A 34 17.50 13.72 13.16
N LEU A 35 16.33 13.31 12.65
CA LEU A 35 16.24 12.41 11.50
C LEU A 35 16.51 13.17 10.20
N PRO A 36 17.22 12.56 9.24
CA PRO A 36 17.49 13.18 7.94
C PRO A 36 16.19 13.33 7.13
N ALA A 37 15.79 14.57 6.87
CA ALA A 37 14.55 14.89 6.18
C ALA A 37 14.44 14.24 4.79
N GLU A 38 15.55 14.09 4.07
CA GLU A 38 15.57 13.47 2.75
C GLU A 38 15.27 11.97 2.81
N SER A 39 15.87 11.26 3.76
CA SER A 39 15.59 9.83 3.95
C SER A 39 14.13 9.60 4.37
N LEU A 40 13.57 10.49 5.20
CA LEU A 40 12.14 10.46 5.54
C LEU A 40 11.23 10.70 4.33
N ARG A 41 11.55 11.69 3.49
CA ARG A 41 10.79 11.95 2.26
C ARG A 41 10.81 10.74 1.32
N ARG A 42 11.97 10.14 1.10
CA ARG A 42 12.10 8.95 0.24
C ARG A 42 11.32 7.76 0.79
N LEU A 43 11.43 7.47 2.09
CA LEU A 43 10.66 6.39 2.72
C LEU A 43 9.16 6.65 2.62
N GLY A 44 8.73 7.89 2.92
CA GLY A 44 7.34 8.33 2.80
C GLY A 44 6.79 8.15 1.39
N ALA A 45 7.55 8.53 0.35
CA ALA A 45 7.14 8.35 -1.04
C ALA A 45 6.93 6.87 -1.41
N HIS A 46 7.82 5.98 -0.95
CA HIS A 46 7.65 4.54 -1.19
C HIS A 46 6.43 3.96 -0.48
N LEU A 47 6.18 4.36 0.77
CA LEU A 47 5.01 3.94 1.52
C LEU A 47 3.72 4.51 0.92
N GLY A 48 3.74 5.77 0.46
CA GLY A 48 2.63 6.42 -0.22
C GLY A 48 2.21 5.68 -1.49
N ALA A 49 3.17 5.32 -2.34
CA ALA A 49 2.88 4.56 -3.56
C ALA A 49 2.25 3.17 -3.27
N LEU A 50 2.68 2.49 -2.20
CA LEU A 50 2.06 1.24 -1.77
C LEU A 50 0.63 1.48 -1.24
N ALA A 51 0.43 2.53 -0.44
CA ALA A 51 -0.89 2.89 0.06
C ALA A 51 -1.86 3.19 -1.08
N GLU A 52 -1.45 4.00 -2.07
CA GLU A 52 -2.23 4.29 -3.28
C GLU A 52 -2.60 3.01 -4.03
N ALA A 53 -1.66 2.09 -4.23
CA ALA A 53 -1.91 0.83 -4.92
C ALA A 53 -2.93 -0.07 -4.17
N LEU A 54 -2.86 -0.11 -2.83
CA LEU A 54 -3.81 -0.85 -2.00
C LEU A 54 -5.20 -0.23 -2.06
N THR A 55 -5.31 1.09 -1.91
CA THR A 55 -6.59 1.81 -1.97
C THR A 55 -7.24 1.68 -3.34
N ALA A 56 -6.49 1.91 -4.42
CA ALA A 56 -7.01 1.77 -5.79
C ALA A 56 -7.55 0.36 -6.03
N ARG A 57 -6.87 -0.67 -5.51
CA ARG A 57 -7.36 -2.05 -5.63
C ARG A 57 -8.64 -2.29 -4.83
N ALA A 58 -8.77 -1.71 -3.64
CA ALA A 58 -9.99 -1.79 -2.85
C ALA A 58 -11.18 -1.11 -3.57
N GLU A 59 -10.96 0.08 -4.14
CA GLU A 59 -11.98 0.79 -4.91
C GLU A 59 -12.47 -0.01 -6.12
N GLU A 60 -11.57 -0.68 -6.84
CA GLU A 60 -11.94 -1.58 -7.93
C GLU A 60 -12.82 -2.75 -7.47
N LEU A 61 -12.49 -3.34 -6.32
CA LEU A 61 -13.25 -4.46 -5.74
C LEU A 61 -14.64 -4.00 -5.31
N ASP A 62 -14.73 -2.84 -4.66
CA ASP A 62 -16.01 -2.24 -4.25
C ASP A 62 -16.86 -1.85 -5.46
N GLY A 63 -16.25 -1.33 -6.53
CA GLY A 63 -16.92 -1.04 -7.81
C GLY A 63 -17.49 -2.30 -8.44
N ALA A 64 -16.67 -3.34 -8.59
CA ALA A 64 -17.10 -4.62 -9.15
C ALA A 64 -18.23 -5.28 -8.34
N ALA A 65 -18.21 -5.15 -7.01
CA ALA A 65 -19.28 -5.67 -6.15
C ALA A 65 -20.61 -4.93 -6.34
N ARG A 66 -20.58 -3.60 -6.56
CA ARG A 66 -21.78 -2.81 -6.86
C ARG A 66 -22.41 -3.22 -8.20
N ASP A 67 -21.58 -3.45 -9.21
CA ASP A 67 -22.03 -3.85 -10.55
C ASP A 67 -22.59 -5.29 -10.59
N HIS A 68 -22.14 -6.15 -9.67
CA HIS A 68 -22.65 -7.53 -9.53
C HIS A 68 -23.86 -7.66 -8.59
N SER A 69 -24.36 -6.56 -8.00
CA SER A 69 -25.58 -6.63 -7.21
C SER A 69 -26.75 -6.97 -8.14
N PRO A 70 -27.41 -8.13 -7.99
CA PRO A 70 -28.51 -8.49 -8.88
C PRO A 70 -29.61 -7.46 -8.67
N THR A 71 -29.89 -6.68 -9.71
CA THR A 71 -31.06 -5.82 -9.82
C THR A 71 -32.25 -6.60 -9.27
N ALA A 72 -32.82 -6.12 -8.16
CA ALA A 72 -34.06 -6.65 -7.63
C ALA A 72 -35.06 -6.63 -8.79
N VAL A 73 -35.46 -7.83 -9.22
CA VAL A 73 -36.45 -8.00 -10.28
C VAL A 73 -37.75 -7.44 -9.71
N ASP A 74 -38.05 -6.21 -10.11
CA ASP A 74 -39.37 -5.63 -9.96
C ASP A 74 -40.31 -6.39 -10.89
N GLY A 75 -41.27 -7.07 -10.29
CA GLY A 75 -42.24 -7.93 -10.95
C GLY A 75 -43.45 -8.08 -10.04
N SER A 76 -44.13 -6.96 -9.81
CA SER A 76 -45.50 -6.91 -9.27
C SER A 76 -46.53 -7.17 -10.38
#